data_AF-A0A539CSS5-F1
#
_entry.id   AF-A0A539CSS5-F1
#
_cell.length_a   1.000
_cell.length_b   1.000
_cell.length_c   1.000
_cell.angle_alpha   90.00
_cell.angle_beta   90.00
_cell.angle_gamma   90.00
#
_symmetry.space_group_name_H-M   'P 1'
#
loop_
_entity.id
_entity.type
_entity.pdbx_description
1 polymer ?
#
loop_
_entity_poly.entity_id
_entity_poly.type
_entity_poly.pdbx_seq_one_letter_code
_entity_poly.pdbx_strand_id
1 'polypeptide(L)'
;MPFSKGFDLAEALDLLALCSIVEGSTELPQPPGWTMLFDSPVIPPFTEKWQLWQNTTSAYAIVVRGTVYDPGSILEDLLAFLALAAGSVTIGPYRIDYKFAADPHASVNVGFTLGALLVLKDPVNGILAQLADKVPAGSQIYVTGHSQGAAVATLLRSYLQYAADRQTKTTPTRPMSTPSQNLATIIMLMISRISFPTPAWHSV
;
A
#
# COMPACT_ATOMS: atom_id res chain seq x y z
N MET A 1 6.85 -13.16 -14.19
CA MET A 1 5.71 -13.67 -14.99
C MET A 1 4.52 -12.81 -14.64
N PRO A 2 3.50 -12.69 -15.50
CA PRO A 2 2.25 -12.05 -15.09
C PRO A 2 1.64 -12.79 -13.89
N PHE A 3 1.07 -12.04 -12.95
CA PHE A 3 0.31 -12.54 -11.81
C PHE A 3 -0.64 -13.69 -12.18
N SER A 4 -0.45 -14.85 -11.54
CA SER A 4 -1.26 -16.06 -11.69
C SER A 4 -2.44 -16.06 -10.71
N LYS A 5 -3.54 -16.77 -11.00
CA LYS A 5 -4.65 -16.86 -10.03
C LYS A 5 -4.25 -17.78 -8.86
N GLY A 6 -4.66 -17.42 -7.66
CA GLY A 6 -4.42 -18.22 -6.44
C GLY A 6 -3.20 -17.74 -5.64
N PHE A 7 -2.92 -18.47 -4.55
CA PHE A 7 -1.74 -18.26 -3.73
C PHE A 7 -0.52 -18.93 -4.38
N ASP A 8 0.60 -18.21 -4.43
CA ASP A 8 1.89 -18.73 -4.87
C ASP A 8 2.87 -18.67 -3.68
N LEU A 9 3.37 -19.83 -3.27
CA LEU A 9 4.28 -19.91 -2.12
C LEU A 9 5.64 -19.26 -2.40
N ALA A 10 6.15 -19.38 -3.62
CA ALA A 10 7.45 -18.81 -3.97
C ALA A 10 7.40 -17.28 -3.93
N GLU A 11 6.34 -16.69 -4.49
CA GLU A 11 6.12 -15.25 -4.40
C GLU A 11 5.96 -14.78 -2.94
N ALA A 12 5.26 -15.56 -2.11
CA ALA A 12 5.07 -15.22 -0.70
C ALA A 12 6.38 -15.27 0.10
N LEU A 13 7.23 -16.26 -0.16
CA LEU A 13 8.55 -16.38 0.48
C LEU A 13 9.48 -15.24 0.05
N ASP A 14 9.47 -14.85 -1.22
CA ASP A 14 10.22 -13.70 -1.71
C ASP A 14 9.80 -12.42 -0.98
N LEU A 15 8.49 -12.14 -0.92
CA LEU A 15 7.97 -10.94 -0.26
C LEU A 15 8.24 -10.94 1.25
N LEU A 16 8.23 -12.11 1.90
CA LEU A 16 8.60 -12.24 3.32
C LEU A 16 10.08 -11.92 3.54
N ALA A 17 10.98 -12.37 2.67
CA ALA A 17 12.39 -12.02 2.72
C ALA A 17 12.60 -10.49 2.56
N LEU A 18 11.85 -9.85 1.66
CA LEU A 18 11.89 -8.39 1.54
C LEU A 18 11.37 -7.67 2.80
N CYS A 19 10.33 -8.19 3.46
CA CYS A 19 9.85 -7.66 4.74
C CYS A 19 10.94 -7.72 5.82
N SER A 20 11.69 -8.84 5.90
CA SER A 20 12.83 -8.98 6.80
C SER A 20 13.92 -7.93 6.51
N ILE A 21 14.19 -7.65 5.23
CA ILE A 21 15.22 -6.69 4.82
C ILE A 21 14.84 -5.25 5.22
N VAL A 22 13.58 -4.83 5.01
CA VAL A 22 13.17 -3.46 5.38
C VAL A 22 13.18 -3.24 6.90
N GLU A 23 12.99 -4.30 7.68
CA GLU A 23 13.15 -4.29 9.15
C GLU A 23 14.62 -4.23 9.60
N GLY A 24 15.57 -4.39 8.67
CA GLY A 24 17.01 -4.35 8.95
C GLY A 24 17.61 -5.69 9.35
N SER A 25 16.86 -6.79 9.21
CA SER A 25 17.36 -8.14 9.46
C SER A 25 18.18 -8.65 8.28
N THR A 26 19.25 -9.38 8.58
CA THR A 26 20.11 -10.09 7.61
C THR A 26 19.92 -11.61 7.68
N GLU A 27 18.90 -12.10 8.39
CA GLU A 27 18.65 -13.53 8.58
C GLU A 27 18.20 -14.21 7.29
N LEU A 28 17.41 -13.50 6.49
CA LEU A 28 16.96 -13.96 5.19
C LEU A 28 17.79 -13.29 4.09
N PRO A 29 18.34 -14.06 3.13
CA PRO A 29 19.00 -13.47 1.97
C PRO A 29 18.00 -12.71 1.11
N GLN A 30 18.48 -11.72 0.36
CA GLN A 30 17.69 -11.07 -0.67
C GLN A 30 17.20 -12.12 -1.68
N PRO A 31 15.90 -12.16 -1.99
CA PRO A 31 15.36 -13.14 -2.92
C PRO A 31 15.96 -12.91 -4.33
N PRO A 32 16.29 -14.00 -5.05
CA PRO A 32 16.94 -13.89 -6.34
C PRO A 32 16.06 -13.14 -7.35
N GLY A 33 16.67 -12.25 -8.12
CA GLY A 33 15.97 -11.51 -9.16
C GLY A 33 15.15 -10.32 -8.66
N TRP A 34 15.24 -9.95 -7.39
CA TRP A 34 14.73 -8.68 -6.89
C TRP A 34 15.85 -7.65 -6.77
N THR A 35 15.57 -6.41 -7.18
CA THR A 35 16.48 -5.26 -7.07
C THR A 35 15.76 -4.12 -6.37
N MET A 36 16.40 -3.53 -5.36
CA MET A 36 15.86 -2.37 -4.66
C MET A 36 16.00 -1.13 -5.54
N LEU A 37 14.89 -0.42 -5.77
CA LEU A 37 14.85 0.81 -6.55
C LEU A 37 14.80 2.06 -5.66
N PHE A 38 14.25 1.94 -4.46
CA PHE A 38 14.12 3.03 -3.50
C PHE A 38 14.09 2.51 -2.07
N ASP A 39 14.75 3.24 -1.18
CA ASP A 39 14.72 3.04 0.26
C ASP A 39 14.35 4.36 0.92
N SER A 40 13.20 4.43 1.59
CA SER A 40 12.76 5.68 2.20
C SER A 40 13.62 6.02 3.42
N PRO A 41 13.84 7.32 3.73
CA PRO A 41 14.25 7.68 5.07
C PRO A 41 13.20 7.22 6.08
N VAL A 42 13.61 7.12 7.35
CA VAL A 42 12.66 6.91 8.45
C VAL A 42 11.83 8.19 8.60
N ILE A 43 10.51 8.06 8.59
CA ILE A 43 9.55 9.16 8.65
C ILE A 43 9.08 9.33 10.11
N PRO A 44 9.41 10.46 10.78
CA PRO A 44 8.86 10.79 12.09
C PRO A 44 7.36 11.16 12.00
N PRO A 45 6.58 11.03 13.10
CA PRO A 45 6.99 10.64 14.45
C PRO A 45 6.96 9.11 14.69
N PHE A 46 6.37 8.33 13.78
CA PHE A 46 6.08 6.91 14.00
C PHE A 46 7.16 5.96 13.51
N THR A 47 8.29 6.50 13.08
CA THR A 47 9.38 5.73 12.47
C THR A 47 8.91 4.92 11.26
N GLU A 48 7.95 5.43 10.50
CA GLU A 48 7.48 4.72 9.32
C GLU A 48 8.58 4.64 8.26
N LYS A 49 8.70 3.51 7.58
CA LYS A 49 9.69 3.31 6.52
C LYS A 49 9.15 2.34 5.48
N TRP A 50 9.54 2.53 4.23
CA TRP A 50 9.15 1.63 3.16
C TRP A 50 10.23 1.54 2.08
N GLN A 51 10.14 0.50 1.28
CA GLN A 51 11.04 0.24 0.15
C GLN A 51 10.26 -0.07 -1.12
N LEU A 52 10.85 0.31 -2.26
CA LEU A 52 10.39 -0.10 -3.58
C LEU A 52 11.37 -1.09 -4.18
N TRP A 53 10.86 -2.24 -4.60
CA TRP A 53 11.63 -3.29 -5.24
C TRP A 53 11.06 -3.60 -6.62
N GLN A 54 11.90 -4.11 -7.51
CA GLN A 54 11.51 -4.60 -8.83
C GLN A 54 12.08 -6.00 -9.04
N ASN A 55 11.25 -6.91 -9.55
CA ASN A 55 11.72 -8.23 -9.95
C ASN A 55 12.17 -8.28 -11.42
N THR A 56 12.92 -9.31 -11.79
CA THR A 56 13.41 -9.57 -13.17
C THR A 56 12.31 -9.70 -14.21
N THR A 57 11.06 -9.80 -13.78
CA THR A 57 9.89 -9.95 -14.65
C THR A 57 9.00 -8.71 -14.70
N SER A 58 9.55 -7.57 -14.28
CA SER A 58 8.89 -6.25 -14.31
C SER A 58 7.68 -6.10 -13.38
N ALA A 59 7.53 -6.96 -12.38
CA ALA A 59 6.66 -6.69 -11.25
C ALA A 59 7.40 -5.87 -10.19
N TYR A 60 6.65 -5.10 -9.42
CA TYR A 60 7.17 -4.22 -8.38
C TYR A 60 6.61 -4.63 -7.01
N ALA A 61 7.33 -4.33 -5.95
CA ALA A 61 6.84 -4.51 -4.59
C ALA A 61 7.04 -3.24 -3.77
N ILE A 62 5.97 -2.79 -3.15
CA ILE A 62 5.96 -1.81 -2.07
C ILE A 62 6.03 -2.61 -0.77
N VAL A 63 7.12 -2.45 -0.04
CA VAL A 63 7.40 -3.19 1.19
C VAL A 63 7.40 -2.20 2.34
N VAL A 64 6.42 -2.31 3.22
CA VAL A 64 6.28 -1.42 4.38
C VAL A 64 6.92 -2.06 5.61
N ARG A 65 7.72 -1.28 6.33
CA ARG A 65 8.37 -1.73 7.57
C ARG A 65 7.34 -1.94 8.67
N GLY A 66 7.56 -2.97 9.49
CA GLY A 66 6.86 -3.13 10.76
C GLY A 66 7.38 -2.18 11.84
N THR A 67 6.75 -2.29 13.01
CA THR A 67 7.12 -1.62 14.27
C THR A 67 8.60 -1.84 14.59
N VAL A 68 9.33 -0.77 14.89
CA VAL A 68 10.65 -0.89 15.55
C VAL A 68 10.38 -0.95 17.05
N TYR A 69 11.02 -1.87 17.79
CA TYR A 69 10.88 -1.96 19.26
C TYR A 69 11.49 -0.72 19.95
N ASP A 70 10.79 0.41 19.87
CA ASP A 70 11.05 1.66 20.57
C ASP A 70 9.74 2.05 21.29
N PRO A 71 9.75 2.45 22.58
CA PRO A 71 8.56 2.86 23.33
C PRO A 71 7.61 3.85 22.62
N GLY A 72 8.09 4.65 21.65
CA GLY A 72 7.23 5.49 20.80
C GLY A 72 6.35 4.70 19.81
N SER A 73 6.82 3.53 19.37
CA SER A 73 6.13 2.65 18.41
C SER A 73 4.95 1.89 19.05
N ILE A 74 4.90 1.80 20.38
CA ILE A 74 3.77 1.27 21.16
C ILE A 74 2.57 2.25 21.15
N LEU A 75 2.79 3.53 20.80
CA LEU A 75 1.72 4.52 20.79
C LEU A 75 0.67 4.27 19.69
N GLU A 76 1.04 3.60 18.59
CA GLU A 76 0.09 3.25 17.53
C GLU A 76 -0.87 2.13 17.94
N ASP A 77 -0.37 1.11 18.64
CA ASP A 77 -1.20 0.09 19.27
C ASP A 77 -2.05 0.69 20.41
N LEU A 78 -1.55 1.74 21.09
CA LEU A 78 -2.27 2.45 22.15
C LEU A 78 -3.36 3.41 21.61
N LEU A 79 -3.20 3.92 20.38
CA LEU A 79 -4.22 4.70 19.66
C LEU A 79 -5.25 3.76 19.02
N ALA A 80 -5.90 2.94 19.84
CA ALA A 80 -6.99 2.04 19.45
C ALA A 80 -8.30 2.76 19.05
N PHE A 81 -8.23 4.05 18.72
CA PHE A 81 -9.35 4.81 18.22
C PHE A 81 -9.63 4.39 16.77
N LEU A 82 -10.92 4.22 16.50
CA LEU A 82 -11.43 3.96 15.16
C LEU A 82 -11.87 5.28 14.54
N ALA A 83 -11.44 5.53 13.31
CA ALA A 83 -11.98 6.58 12.45
C ALA A 83 -12.73 5.95 11.29
N LEU A 84 -13.65 6.71 10.69
CA LEU A 84 -14.33 6.28 9.47
C LEU A 84 -13.30 5.97 8.38
N ALA A 85 -13.55 4.91 7.62
CA ALA A 85 -12.68 4.48 6.52
C ALA A 85 -12.65 5.46 5.34
N ALA A 86 -13.41 6.55 5.39
CA ALA A 86 -13.36 7.65 4.44
C ALA A 86 -13.47 8.99 5.19
N GLY A 87 -12.65 9.96 4.80
CA GLY A 87 -12.61 11.25 5.45
C GLY A 87 -11.48 12.12 4.93
N SER A 88 -11.09 13.09 5.76
CA SER A 88 -9.97 13.98 5.49
C SER A 88 -9.17 14.22 6.76
N VAL A 89 -7.84 14.18 6.67
CA VAL A 89 -6.93 14.58 7.75
C VAL A 89 -6.25 15.89 7.39
N THR A 90 -6.02 16.75 8.39
CA THR A 90 -5.27 17.99 8.20
C THR A 90 -3.95 17.89 8.96
N ILE A 91 -2.83 18.06 8.24
CA ILE A 91 -1.47 18.02 8.79
C ILE A 91 -0.79 19.34 8.40
N GLY A 92 -0.64 20.25 9.36
CA GLY A 92 -0.17 21.61 9.09
C GLY A 92 -1.10 22.34 8.09
N PRO A 93 -0.58 22.89 6.97
CA PRO A 93 -1.39 23.54 5.95
C PRO A 93 -2.05 22.56 4.95
N TYR A 94 -1.72 21.26 5.03
CA TYR A 94 -2.16 20.28 4.04
C TYR A 94 -3.42 19.54 4.50
N ARG A 95 -4.42 19.48 3.63
CA ARG A 95 -5.60 18.62 3.79
C ARG A 95 -5.46 17.41 2.86
N ILE A 96 -5.53 16.22 3.43
CA ILE A 96 -5.39 14.95 2.73
C ILE A 96 -6.71 14.20 2.84
N ASP A 97 -7.39 14.04 1.70
CA ASP A 97 -8.58 13.20 1.61
C ASP A 97 -8.21 11.73 1.40
N TYR A 98 -8.94 10.84 2.07
CA TYR A 98 -8.71 9.40 2.01
C TYR A 98 -10.00 8.59 1.93
N LYS A 99 -9.86 7.39 1.37
CA LYS A 99 -10.91 6.36 1.34
C LYS A 99 -10.27 4.98 1.27
N PHE A 100 -10.61 4.14 2.23
CA PHE A 100 -10.15 2.76 2.37
C PHE A 100 -11.30 1.75 2.24
N ALA A 101 -12.56 2.17 2.31
CA ALA A 101 -13.71 1.29 2.12
C ALA A 101 -14.88 2.01 1.42
N ALA A 102 -15.75 1.23 0.78
CA ALA A 102 -16.98 1.70 0.15
C ALA A 102 -18.12 1.92 1.15
N ASP A 103 -18.20 1.08 2.18
CA ASP A 103 -19.22 1.14 3.22
C ASP A 103 -19.01 2.41 4.08
N PRO A 104 -20.02 3.30 4.19
CA PRO A 104 -19.91 4.51 5.01
C PRO A 104 -19.81 4.24 6.52
N HIS A 105 -20.10 3.02 6.99
CA HIS A 105 -19.99 2.59 8.38
C HIS A 105 -18.69 1.84 8.69
N ALA A 106 -17.85 1.58 7.69
CA ALA A 106 -16.56 0.96 7.91
C ALA A 106 -15.64 1.91 8.68
N SER A 107 -14.88 1.35 9.63
CA SER A 107 -13.90 2.08 10.42
C SER A 107 -12.54 1.40 10.37
N VAL A 108 -11.49 2.20 10.56
CA VAL A 108 -10.08 1.81 10.50
C VAL A 108 -9.35 2.34 11.73
N ASN A 109 -8.28 1.66 12.14
CA ASN A 109 -7.41 2.13 13.22
C ASN A 109 -6.75 3.46 12.79
N VAL A 110 -6.82 4.47 13.67
CA VAL A 110 -6.29 5.82 13.40
C VAL A 110 -4.77 5.84 13.25
N GLY A 111 -4.04 5.08 14.07
CA GLY A 111 -2.58 4.96 14.00
C GLY A 111 -2.13 4.47 12.62
N PHE A 112 -2.64 3.30 12.21
CA PHE A 112 -2.31 2.74 10.88
C PHE A 112 -2.79 3.62 9.73
N THR A 113 -3.89 4.35 9.91
CA THR A 113 -4.36 5.33 8.92
C THR A 113 -3.36 6.46 8.75
N LEU A 114 -2.87 7.03 9.86
CA LEU A 114 -1.89 8.10 9.81
C LEU A 114 -0.56 7.60 9.24
N GLY A 115 -0.07 6.44 9.67
CA GLY A 115 1.12 5.80 9.11
C GLY A 115 1.00 5.60 7.60
N ALA A 116 -0.12 5.05 7.13
CA ALA A 116 -0.40 4.88 5.70
C ALA A 116 -0.40 6.20 4.94
N LEU A 117 -1.02 7.26 5.47
CA LEU A 117 -1.06 8.55 4.78
C LEU A 117 0.31 9.24 4.75
N LEU A 118 1.12 9.09 5.80
CA LEU A 118 2.48 9.64 5.86
C LEU A 118 3.38 9.02 4.79
N VAL A 119 3.45 7.69 4.70
CA VAL A 119 4.28 7.01 3.68
C VAL A 119 3.73 7.20 2.28
N LEU A 120 2.42 7.41 2.13
CA LEU A 120 1.78 7.54 0.82
C LEU A 120 1.94 8.94 0.21
N LYS A 121 1.78 9.99 1.03
CA LYS A 121 1.56 11.38 0.57
C LYS A 121 2.73 12.31 0.79
N ASP A 122 3.83 11.85 1.37
CA ASP A 122 5.06 12.65 1.39
C ASP A 122 5.40 13.10 -0.06
N PRO A 123 5.61 14.40 -0.32
CA PRO A 123 5.77 14.91 -1.68
C PRO A 123 7.07 14.51 -2.35
N VAL A 124 8.08 14.10 -1.58
CA VAL A 124 9.43 13.77 -2.07
C VAL A 124 9.67 12.26 -1.99
N ASN A 125 9.44 11.67 -0.82
CA ASN A 125 9.75 10.28 -0.50
C ASN A 125 8.51 9.39 -0.43
N GLY A 126 7.33 9.94 -0.69
CA GLY A 126 6.08 9.20 -0.59
C GLY A 126 5.89 8.22 -1.73
N ILE A 127 5.13 7.17 -1.47
CA ILE A 127 4.84 6.10 -2.42
C ILE A 127 4.30 6.66 -3.72
N LEU A 128 3.37 7.62 -3.69
CA LEU A 128 2.80 8.16 -4.94
C LEU A 128 3.83 8.89 -5.80
N ALA A 129 4.74 9.65 -5.18
CA ALA A 129 5.80 10.34 -5.91
C ALA A 129 6.77 9.34 -6.55
N GLN A 130 7.20 8.33 -5.78
CA GLN A 130 8.14 7.32 -6.25
C GLN A 130 7.53 6.39 -7.31
N LEU A 131 6.24 6.03 -7.19
CA LEU A 131 5.54 5.27 -8.22
C LEU A 131 5.43 6.05 -9.52
N ALA A 132 5.10 7.34 -9.46
CA ALA A 132 5.00 8.19 -10.65
C ALA A 132 6.35 8.35 -11.38
N ASP A 133 7.46 8.39 -10.63
CA ASP A 133 8.81 8.53 -11.18
C ASP A 133 9.38 7.20 -11.73
N LYS A 134 9.19 6.09 -11.02
CA LYS A 134 9.96 4.84 -11.24
C LYS A 134 9.16 3.67 -11.80
N VAL A 135 7.84 3.72 -11.77
CA VAL A 135 6.99 2.58 -12.11
C VAL A 135 6.15 2.88 -13.34
N PRO A 136 6.37 2.17 -14.47
CA PRO A 136 5.57 2.33 -15.67
C PRO A 136 4.08 2.05 -15.40
N ALA A 137 3.20 2.85 -16.00
CA ALA A 137 1.77 2.55 -16.04
C ALA A 137 1.54 1.15 -16.63
N GLY A 138 0.60 0.38 -16.08
CA GLY A 138 0.43 -1.03 -16.47
C GLY A 138 1.13 -2.03 -15.56
N SER A 139 2.11 -1.59 -14.77
CA SER A 139 2.93 -2.51 -13.97
C SER A 139 2.11 -3.23 -12.91
N GLN A 140 2.51 -4.47 -12.66
CA GLN A 140 1.99 -5.29 -11.58
C GLN A 140 2.71 -4.95 -10.28
N ILE A 141 1.95 -4.60 -9.25
CA ILE A 141 2.51 -4.17 -7.96
C ILE A 141 1.98 -5.05 -6.84
N TYR A 142 2.89 -5.60 -6.05
CA TYR A 142 2.63 -6.17 -4.74
C TYR A 142 2.69 -5.08 -3.68
N VAL A 143 1.74 -5.08 -2.76
CA VAL A 143 1.81 -4.29 -1.53
C VAL A 143 1.91 -5.28 -0.38
N THR A 144 3.00 -5.20 0.39
CA THR A 144 3.32 -6.15 1.47
C THR A 144 3.91 -5.43 2.69
N GLY A 145 3.85 -6.09 3.83
CA GLY A 145 4.44 -5.67 5.09
C GLY A 145 4.27 -6.77 6.14
N HIS A 146 5.00 -6.65 7.25
CA HIS A 146 4.92 -7.58 8.37
C HIS A 146 4.48 -6.83 9.64
N SER A 147 3.76 -7.51 10.54
CA SER A 147 3.19 -6.91 11.77
C SER A 147 2.37 -5.64 11.48
N GLN A 148 2.65 -4.50 12.13
CA GLN A 148 2.06 -3.18 11.82
C GLN A 148 2.16 -2.82 10.33
N GLY A 149 3.29 -3.13 9.70
CA GLY A 149 3.50 -2.90 8.27
C GLY A 149 2.48 -3.63 7.41
N ALA A 150 1.96 -4.79 7.86
CA ALA A 150 0.90 -5.51 7.16
C ALA A 150 -0.46 -4.77 7.25
N ALA A 151 -0.75 -4.14 8.39
CA ALA A 151 -1.95 -3.32 8.56
C ALA A 151 -1.88 -2.06 7.68
N VAL A 152 -0.73 -1.39 7.67
CA VAL A 152 -0.48 -0.23 6.79
C VAL A 152 -0.55 -0.64 5.31
N ALA A 153 0.10 -1.74 4.92
CA ALA A 153 0.04 -2.30 3.56
C ALA A 153 -1.40 -2.58 3.10
N THR A 154 -2.24 -3.09 4.00
CA THR A 154 -3.67 -3.33 3.74
C THR A 154 -4.41 -2.02 3.41
N LEU A 155 -4.17 -0.98 4.20
CA LEU A 155 -4.77 0.34 3.98
C LEU A 155 -4.24 0.98 2.68
N LEU A 156 -2.95 0.85 2.39
CA LEU A 156 -2.34 1.34 1.15
C LEU A 156 -2.96 0.70 -0.08
N ARG A 157 -3.07 -0.64 -0.12
CA ARG A 157 -3.74 -1.31 -1.25
C ARG A 157 -5.19 -0.89 -1.37
N SER A 158 -5.89 -0.74 -0.25
CA SER A 158 -7.28 -0.28 -0.25
C SER A 158 -7.37 1.14 -0.82
N TYR A 159 -6.50 2.05 -0.41
CA TYR A 159 -6.43 3.40 -0.95
C TYR A 159 -6.19 3.40 -2.46
N LEU A 160 -5.20 2.66 -2.94
CA LEU A 160 -4.85 2.60 -4.37
C LEU A 160 -6.00 2.07 -5.23
N GLN A 161 -6.77 1.10 -4.71
CA GLN A 161 -7.99 0.62 -5.35
C GLN A 161 -9.01 1.75 -5.52
N TYR A 162 -9.36 2.45 -4.43
CA TYR A 162 -10.38 3.49 -4.46
C TYR A 162 -9.91 4.78 -5.15
N ALA A 163 -8.60 5.02 -5.22
CA ALA A 163 -8.03 6.11 -6.00
C ALA A 163 -8.25 5.87 -7.50
N ALA A 164 -8.03 4.64 -7.98
CA ALA A 164 -8.33 4.25 -9.36
C ALA A 164 -9.83 4.40 -9.67
N ASP A 165 -10.71 3.98 -8.76
CA ASP A 165 -12.18 4.11 -8.92
C ASP A 165 -12.67 5.57 -8.94
N ARG A 166 -11.90 6.53 -8.41
CA ARG A 166 -12.26 7.95 -8.45
C ARG A 166 -11.97 8.60 -9.80
N GLN A 167 -10.91 8.18 -10.48
CA GLN A 167 -10.58 8.71 -11.81
C GLN A 167 -11.56 8.26 -12.90
N THR A 168 -12.28 7.15 -12.68
CA THR A 168 -13.29 6.64 -13.62
C THR A 168 -14.66 7.32 -13.49
N LYS A 169 -14.87 8.19 -12.49
CA LYS A 169 -16.20 8.75 -12.16
C LYS A 169 -16.51 10.13 -12.75
N THR A 170 -15.65 10.69 -13.61
CA THR A 170 -15.97 11.90 -14.38
C THR A 170 -16.61 11.56 -15.72
N THR A 171 -17.85 11.04 -15.68
CA THR A 171 -18.81 11.13 -16.79
C THR A 171 -20.22 11.03 -16.21
N PRO A 172 -21.11 12.03 -16.43
CA PRO A 172 -22.51 11.87 -16.06
C PRO A 172 -23.23 11.10 -17.17
N THR A 173 -23.84 9.94 -16.87
CA THR A 173 -25.21 9.55 -17.30
C THR A 173 -25.61 8.09 -16.97
N ARG A 174 -26.78 7.96 -16.31
CA ARG A 174 -27.81 6.87 -16.26
C ARG A 174 -27.50 5.47 -15.65
N PRO A 175 -28.55 4.73 -15.19
CA PRO A 175 -28.48 3.91 -13.99
C PRO A 175 -28.43 2.39 -14.23
N MET A 176 -27.82 1.75 -13.22
CA MET A 176 -27.97 0.38 -12.70
C MET A 176 -28.13 -0.79 -13.68
N SER A 177 -27.13 -1.67 -13.63
CA SER A 177 -27.38 -3.11 -13.49
C SER A 177 -26.39 -3.71 -12.48
N THR A 178 -26.92 -4.56 -11.61
CA THR A 178 -26.28 -5.25 -10.47
C THR A 178 -25.11 -6.13 -10.92
N PRO A 179 -24.13 -6.42 -10.04
CA PRO A 179 -23.86 -7.86 -9.87
C PRO A 179 -23.49 -8.33 -8.46
N SER A 180 -24.05 -9.52 -8.18
CA SER A 180 -23.57 -10.66 -7.40
C SER A 180 -22.44 -10.48 -6.38
N GLN A 181 -22.78 -10.77 -5.13
CA GLN A 181 -21.87 -11.20 -4.09
C GLN A 181 -21.18 -12.52 -4.47
N ASN A 182 -19.88 -12.60 -4.24
CA ASN A 182 -19.19 -13.85 -3.90
C ASN A 182 -18.10 -13.51 -2.89
N LEU A 183 -18.35 -13.90 -1.65
CA LEU A 183 -17.41 -13.89 -0.53
C LEU A 183 -16.36 -14.99 -0.74
N ALA A 184 -15.08 -14.66 -0.52
CA ALA A 184 -14.03 -15.64 -0.29
C ALA A 184 -13.04 -15.12 0.76
N THR A 185 -13.18 -15.67 1.97
CA THR A 185 -12.20 -16.15 2.94
C THR A 185 -10.87 -15.40 3.16
N ILE A 186 -10.68 -15.06 4.44
CA ILE A 186 -9.52 -14.49 5.14
C ILE A 186 -8.36 -15.50 5.25
N ILE A 187 -7.14 -15.08 4.88
CA ILE A 187 -5.87 -15.58 5.42
C ILE A 187 -4.96 -14.35 5.66
N MET A 188 -4.41 -14.23 6.88
CA MET A 188 -3.63 -13.11 7.37
C MET A 188 -2.15 -13.24 6.92
N LEU A 189 -1.91 -12.84 5.67
CA LEU A 189 -0.64 -12.34 5.11
C LEU A 189 -1.06 -11.54 3.87
N MET A 190 -1.16 -10.21 3.99
CA MET A 190 -1.73 -9.36 2.93
C MET A 190 -0.72 -9.12 1.80
N ILE A 191 -0.59 -10.09 0.89
CA ILE A 191 -0.01 -9.87 -0.44
C ILE A 191 -1.16 -9.44 -1.33
N SER A 192 -1.27 -8.14 -1.60
CA SER A 192 -2.38 -7.59 -2.35
C SER A 192 -1.88 -7.02 -3.69
N ARG A 193 -2.46 -7.54 -4.78
CA ARG A 193 -2.02 -7.33 -6.17
C ARG A 193 -2.87 -6.25 -6.84
N ILE A 194 -2.23 -5.30 -7.52
CA ILE A 194 -2.90 -4.28 -8.35
C ILE A 194 -2.31 -4.31 -9.77
N SER A 195 -3.16 -4.13 -10.79
CA SER A 195 -2.78 -3.87 -12.18
C SER A 195 -3.42 -2.55 -12.61
N PHE A 196 -2.63 -1.59 -13.09
CA PHE A 196 -3.12 -0.29 -13.54
C PHE A 196 -3.46 -0.32 -15.04
N PRO A 197 -4.60 0.20 -15.51
CA PRO A 197 -4.83 0.43 -16.93
C PRO A 197 -4.06 1.67 -17.43
N THR A 198 -3.58 1.62 -18.68
CA THR A 198 -2.82 2.67 -19.39
C THR A 198 -3.67 3.93 -19.66
N PRO A 199 -3.17 5.16 -19.42
CA PRO A 199 -3.72 6.36 -20.01
C PRO A 199 -2.98 6.72 -21.31
N ALA A 200 -3.74 6.94 -22.39
CA ALA A 200 -3.25 7.55 -23.61
C ALA A 200 -3.01 9.05 -23.37
N TRP A 201 -1.78 9.53 -23.56
CA TRP A 201 -1.46 10.94 -23.54
C TRP A 201 -1.06 11.40 -24.95
N HIS A 202 -1.87 12.29 -25.53
CA HIS A 202 -1.46 13.27 -26.53
C HIS A 202 -1.86 14.64 -25.98
N SER A 203 -0.87 15.53 -25.90
CA SER A 203 -0.89 17.01 -25.90
C SER A 203 -2.14 17.74 -25.41
N VAL A 204 -2.03 18.54 -24.34
CA VAL A 204 -1.88 20.02 -24.31
C VAL A 204 -1.53 20.43 -22.87
#